data_AF-A0A653QFK5-F1
#
_entry.id   AF-A0A653QFK5-F1
#
_cell.length_a   1.000
_cell.length_b   1.000
_cell.length_c   1.000
_cell.angle_alpha   90.00
_cell.angle_beta   90.00
_cell.angle_gamma   90.00
#
_symmetry.space_group_name_H-M   'P 1'
#
loop_
_entity.id
_entity.type
_entity.pdbx_description
1 polymer ?
#
loop_
_entity_poly.entity_id
_entity_poly.type
_entity_poly.pdbx_seq_one_letter_code
_entity_poly.pdbx_strand_id
1 'polypeptide(L)'
;MSAEVKKIIRELKQAALKGFAHADHKLHQLTANLDGHLDDVIRQVRDRDHYDGKVDVSIKKFKRNKNHDSAEYNRQYNEQMDTLQKMPLSDWLKNRIEYLEHGRTSDSLRAQQNARDDAFRDMYDDLRDQGHSKDDATRLANEWLETQAALHRLDGIAGGNVTDISRVGDSRINSSLGSQWRSRVGDIDAAVIDFLNRNPGVDLDNTFINVVLR
;
A
#
# COMPACT_ATOMS: atom_id res chain seq x y z
N MET A 1 -1.77 19.37 8.42
CA MET A 1 -1.87 19.05 6.98
C MET A 1 -1.59 20.30 6.15
N SER A 2 -0.65 20.25 5.18
CA SER A 2 -0.24 21.39 4.35
C SER A 2 -1.29 21.76 3.29
N ALA A 3 -1.20 22.97 2.73
CA ALA A 3 -2.08 23.42 1.63
C ALA A 3 -1.93 22.54 0.38
N GLU A 4 -0.72 22.08 0.09
CA GLU A 4 -0.40 21.19 -1.02
C GLU A 4 -1.08 19.82 -0.86
N VAL A 5 -1.00 19.21 0.33
CA VAL A 5 -1.66 17.92 0.60
C VAL A 5 -3.19 18.05 0.49
N LYS A 6 -3.78 19.14 0.99
CA LYS A 6 -5.22 19.42 0.84
C LYS A 6 -5.63 19.51 -0.63
N LYS A 7 -4.80 20.13 -1.47
CA LYS A 7 -5.05 20.24 -2.91
C LYS A 7 -5.03 18.86 -3.58
N ILE A 8 -4.02 18.03 -3.29
CA ILE A 8 -3.91 16.67 -3.85
C ILE A 8 -5.11 15.81 -3.45
N ILE A 9 -5.52 15.82 -2.16
CA ILE A 9 -6.71 15.08 -1.70
C ILE A 9 -7.95 15.51 -2.48
N ARG A 10 -8.16 16.83 -2.65
CA ARG A 10 -9.30 17.34 -3.40
C ARG A 10 -9.28 16.89 -4.85
N GLU A 11 -8.13 16.96 -5.51
CA GLU A 11 -7.98 16.56 -6.92
C GLU A 11 -8.17 15.05 -7.10
N LEU A 12 -7.62 14.22 -6.21
CA LEU A 12 -7.85 12.77 -6.21
C LEU A 12 -9.32 12.43 -5.97
N LYS A 13 -9.98 13.06 -5.01
CA LYS A 13 -11.43 12.87 -4.77
C LYS A 13 -12.24 13.27 -6.00
N GLN A 14 -11.96 14.42 -6.61
CA GLN A 14 -12.66 14.86 -7.83
C GLN A 14 -12.41 13.93 -9.02
N ALA A 15 -11.17 13.47 -9.18
CA ALA A 15 -10.80 12.52 -10.23
C ALA A 15 -11.50 11.17 -10.02
N ALA A 16 -11.52 10.67 -8.78
CA ALA A 16 -12.26 9.47 -8.41
C ALA A 16 -13.75 9.61 -8.74
N LEU A 17 -14.40 10.70 -8.32
CA LEU A 17 -15.81 10.97 -8.65
C LEU A 17 -16.09 10.91 -10.16
N LYS A 18 -15.18 11.43 -10.99
CA LYS A 18 -15.30 11.36 -12.46
C LYS A 18 -15.12 9.95 -13.00
N GLY A 19 -14.19 9.17 -12.44
CA GLY A 19 -14.03 7.75 -12.79
C GLY A 19 -15.27 6.93 -12.42
N PHE A 20 -15.89 7.22 -11.27
CA PHE A 20 -17.13 6.58 -10.80
C PHE A 20 -18.42 7.20 -11.37
N ALA A 21 -18.36 8.12 -12.33
CA ALA A 21 -19.54 8.83 -12.85
C ALA A 21 -20.62 7.92 -13.48
N HIS A 22 -20.31 6.64 -13.70
CA HIS A 22 -21.25 5.61 -14.17
C HIS A 22 -21.45 4.45 -13.17
N ALA A 23 -20.92 4.58 -11.95
CA ALA A 23 -20.93 3.57 -10.92
C ALA A 23 -21.51 4.13 -9.60
N ASP A 24 -22.84 4.28 -9.58
CA ASP A 24 -23.60 4.87 -8.46
C ASP A 24 -23.31 4.21 -7.10
N HIS A 25 -22.96 2.92 -7.06
CA HIS A 25 -22.81 2.16 -5.82
C HIS A 25 -21.45 2.33 -5.11
N LYS A 26 -20.36 2.62 -5.84
CA LYS A 26 -18.99 2.78 -5.27
C LYS A 26 -18.55 4.24 -5.09
N LEU A 27 -19.22 5.17 -5.79
CA LEU A 27 -19.14 6.61 -5.51
C LEU A 27 -19.36 6.88 -4.03
N HIS A 28 -20.31 6.17 -3.42
CA HIS A 28 -20.63 6.26 -2.00
C HIS A 28 -19.45 5.89 -1.08
N GLN A 29 -18.59 4.91 -1.40
CA GLN A 29 -17.46 4.56 -0.51
C GLN A 29 -16.34 5.61 -0.51
N LEU A 30 -16.12 6.31 -1.64
CA LEU A 30 -15.14 7.39 -1.73
C LEU A 30 -15.68 8.74 -1.25
N THR A 31 -17.00 8.91 -1.25
CA THR A 31 -17.69 10.10 -0.73
C THR A 31 -18.12 9.97 0.73
N ALA A 32 -18.26 8.75 1.26
CA ALA A 32 -18.72 8.46 2.63
C ALA A 32 -17.68 8.71 3.74
N ASN A 33 -16.48 9.20 3.43
CA ASN A 33 -15.60 9.81 4.45
C ASN A 33 -16.11 11.18 4.94
N LEU A 34 -17.39 11.50 4.74
CA LEU A 34 -18.02 12.74 5.20
C LEU A 34 -19.30 12.60 6.03
N ASP A 35 -19.88 11.41 6.24
CA ASP A 35 -20.79 11.22 7.38
C ASP A 35 -21.11 9.74 7.61
N GLY A 36 -21.17 9.38 8.89
CA GLY A 36 -21.10 8.00 9.35
C GLY A 36 -22.37 7.18 9.18
N HIS A 37 -22.11 5.87 9.14
CA HIS A 37 -22.98 4.74 9.44
C HIS A 37 -24.07 4.33 8.43
N LEU A 38 -23.96 3.03 8.06
CA LEU A 38 -25.04 2.05 7.86
C LEU A 38 -26.01 2.32 6.69
N ASP A 39 -26.51 1.39 5.90
CA ASP A 39 -26.29 -0.04 5.64
C ASP A 39 -27.27 -0.38 4.49
N ASP A 40 -27.28 -1.65 4.06
CA ASP A 40 -28.44 -2.39 3.53
C ASP A 40 -28.64 -2.61 2.03
N VAL A 41 -27.77 -2.15 1.15
CA VAL A 41 -28.08 -2.31 -0.29
C VAL A 41 -26.77 -2.17 -1.07
N ILE A 42 -26.30 -3.04 -1.96
CA ILE A 42 -26.95 -4.08 -2.74
C ILE A 42 -25.90 -5.11 -3.18
N ARG A 43 -26.21 -6.36 -2.85
CA ARG A 43 -25.65 -7.57 -3.45
C ARG A 43 -25.98 -7.57 -4.96
N GLN A 44 -25.03 -7.99 -5.79
CA GLN A 44 -25.14 -8.25 -7.23
C GLN A 44 -25.26 -7.01 -8.12
N VAL A 45 -24.17 -6.66 -8.81
CA VAL A 45 -24.11 -6.86 -10.28
C VAL A 45 -22.65 -7.16 -10.64
N ARG A 46 -22.31 -8.46 -10.67
CA ARG A 46 -21.32 -8.97 -11.61
C ARG A 46 -22.09 -9.15 -12.90
N ASP A 47 -21.75 -8.38 -13.92
CA ASP A 47 -21.72 -8.79 -15.33
C ASP A 47 -21.60 -7.54 -16.21
N ARG A 48 -20.58 -7.56 -17.09
CA ARG A 48 -20.28 -6.61 -18.19
C ARG A 48 -19.56 -5.34 -17.70
N ASP A 49 -18.31 -5.04 -18.06
CA ASP A 49 -17.60 -5.20 -19.32
C ASP A 49 -16.09 -5.38 -19.11
N HIS A 50 -15.43 -6.09 -20.05
CA HIS A 50 -13.97 -6.16 -20.10
C HIS A 50 -13.40 -4.87 -20.70
N TYR A 51 -12.65 -4.11 -19.90
CA TYR A 51 -11.70 -3.10 -20.36
C TYR A 51 -10.44 -3.21 -19.50
N ASP A 52 -9.31 -3.60 -20.09
CA ASP A 52 -8.01 -3.65 -19.43
C ASP A 52 -7.41 -2.23 -19.44
N GLY A 53 -7.90 -1.36 -18.55
CA GLY A 53 -7.41 0.00 -18.42
C GLY A 53 -6.02 0.02 -17.80
N LYS A 54 -5.07 0.75 -18.40
CA LYS A 54 -3.74 0.93 -17.80
C LYS A 54 -3.44 2.41 -17.65
N VAL A 55 -2.97 2.78 -16.46
CA VAL A 55 -2.41 4.11 -16.19
C VAL A 55 -0.90 3.98 -16.26
N ASP A 56 -0.31 4.44 -17.35
CA ASP A 56 1.14 4.49 -17.47
C ASP A 56 1.71 5.60 -16.57
N VAL A 57 2.57 5.20 -15.63
CA VAL A 57 3.19 6.13 -14.68
C VAL A 57 4.70 6.04 -14.78
N SER A 58 5.33 7.18 -15.13
CA SER A 58 6.78 7.24 -15.25
C SER A 58 7.45 7.70 -13.94
N ILE A 59 8.06 6.77 -13.19
CA ILE A 59 8.74 7.08 -11.92
C ILE A 59 10.25 6.87 -12.02
N LYS A 60 11.01 7.60 -11.20
CA LYS A 60 12.47 7.45 -11.08
C LYS A 60 12.83 6.04 -10.60
N LYS A 61 13.89 5.44 -11.14
CA LYS A 61 14.45 4.16 -10.62
C LYS A 61 14.78 4.22 -9.14
N PHE A 62 14.41 3.19 -8.38
CA PHE A 62 14.85 3.03 -6.98
C PHE A 62 16.35 2.75 -6.93
N LYS A 63 16.99 3.25 -5.87
CA LYS A 63 18.43 3.07 -5.64
C LYS A 63 18.62 2.18 -4.41
N ARG A 64 19.28 1.04 -4.61
CA ARG A 64 19.73 0.17 -3.53
C ARG A 64 20.99 0.75 -2.88
N ASN A 65 21.05 0.76 -1.56
CA ASN A 65 22.31 0.98 -0.85
C ASN A 65 23.21 -0.25 -1.01
N LYS A 66 24.48 -0.05 -1.40
CA LYS A 66 25.46 -1.15 -1.60
C LYS A 66 25.62 -2.05 -0.37
N ASN A 67 25.40 -1.52 0.83
CA ASN A 67 25.51 -2.25 2.11
C ASN A 67 24.25 -3.06 2.46
N HIS A 68 23.17 -2.95 1.68
CA HIS A 68 21.98 -3.78 1.86
C HIS A 68 22.18 -5.13 1.21
N ASP A 69 21.66 -6.18 1.86
CA ASP A 69 21.58 -7.48 1.20
C ASP A 69 20.77 -7.35 -0.10
N SER A 70 21.32 -7.91 -1.17
CA SER A 70 20.76 -7.72 -2.51
C SER A 70 19.49 -8.55 -2.73
N ALA A 71 19.42 -9.75 -2.17
CA ALA A 71 18.27 -10.63 -2.30
C ALA A 71 17.09 -10.07 -1.50
N GLU A 72 17.35 -9.64 -0.27
CA GLU A 72 16.35 -9.03 0.61
C GLU A 72 15.85 -7.69 0.05
N TYR A 73 16.74 -6.87 -0.50
CA TYR A 73 16.33 -5.64 -1.18
C TYR A 73 15.40 -5.94 -2.35
N ASN A 74 15.80 -6.87 -3.23
CA ASN A 74 15.00 -7.22 -4.40
C ASN A 74 13.66 -7.82 -3.99
N ARG A 75 13.61 -8.63 -2.93
CA ARG A 75 12.38 -9.19 -2.37
C ARG A 75 11.41 -8.09 -1.95
N GLN A 76 11.85 -7.16 -1.10
CA GLN A 76 11.00 -6.07 -0.62
C GLN A 76 10.62 -5.11 -1.76
N TYR A 77 11.56 -4.77 -2.65
CA TYR A 77 11.29 -3.92 -3.80
C TYR A 77 10.25 -4.53 -4.75
N ASN A 78 10.44 -5.79 -5.13
CA ASN A 78 9.54 -6.48 -6.05
C ASN A 78 8.16 -6.67 -5.43
N GLU A 79 8.07 -6.99 -4.13
CA GLU A 79 6.77 -7.10 -3.45
C GLU A 79 5.98 -5.79 -3.53
N GLN A 80 6.63 -4.64 -3.31
CA GLN A 80 5.96 -3.34 -3.43
C GLN A 80 5.60 -3.00 -4.87
N MET A 81 6.50 -3.24 -5.82
CA MET A 81 6.24 -2.99 -7.25
C MET A 81 5.12 -3.87 -7.80
N ASP A 82 5.09 -5.13 -7.43
CA ASP A 82 4.05 -6.07 -7.83
C ASP A 82 2.71 -5.69 -7.21
N THR A 83 2.72 -5.31 -5.93
CA THR A 83 1.49 -4.91 -5.22
C THR A 83 0.89 -3.66 -5.81
N LEU A 84 1.71 -2.63 -6.12
CA LEU A 84 1.24 -1.42 -6.79
C LEU A 84 0.63 -1.73 -8.16
N GLN A 85 1.27 -2.59 -8.95
CA GLN A 85 0.84 -2.84 -10.33
C GLN A 85 -0.30 -3.85 -10.47
N LYS A 86 -0.52 -4.70 -9.46
CA LYS A 86 -1.63 -5.67 -9.40
C LYS A 86 -2.83 -5.14 -8.62
N MET A 87 -2.70 -3.98 -7.97
CA MET A 87 -3.78 -3.34 -7.23
C MET A 87 -4.73 -2.63 -8.20
N PRO A 88 -6.05 -2.88 -8.12
CA PRO A 88 -7.04 -2.10 -8.83
C PRO A 88 -6.90 -0.60 -8.52
N LEU A 89 -7.13 0.26 -9.51
CA LEU A 89 -7.00 1.71 -9.35
C LEU A 89 -7.99 2.24 -8.30
N SER A 90 -9.16 1.61 -8.15
CA SER A 90 -10.13 1.90 -7.09
C SER A 90 -9.55 1.71 -5.68
N ASP A 91 -8.87 0.59 -5.43
CA ASP A 91 -8.22 0.30 -4.15
C ASP A 91 -7.06 1.26 -3.90
N TRP A 92 -6.25 1.54 -4.93
CA TRP A 92 -5.15 2.50 -4.81
C TRP A 92 -5.65 3.89 -4.43
N LEU A 93 -6.71 4.39 -5.09
CA LEU A 93 -7.33 5.69 -4.78
C LEU A 93 -7.81 5.76 -3.34
N LYS A 94 -8.53 4.72 -2.90
CA LYS A 94 -9.03 4.62 -1.52
C LYS A 94 -7.87 4.68 -0.52
N ASN A 95 -6.91 3.77 -0.64
CA ASN A 95 -5.76 3.67 0.26
C ASN A 95 -4.95 4.98 0.28
N ARG A 96 -4.74 5.58 -0.90
CA ARG A 96 -3.97 6.81 -1.05
C ARG A 96 -4.66 8.00 -0.37
N ILE A 97 -5.97 8.15 -0.56
CA ILE A 97 -6.77 9.20 0.08
C ILE A 97 -6.76 9.01 1.60
N GLU A 98 -7.06 7.79 2.08
CA GLU A 98 -7.05 7.47 3.51
C GLU A 98 -5.69 7.76 4.16
N TYR A 99 -4.59 7.38 3.50
CA TYR A 99 -3.24 7.67 3.99
C TYR A 99 -2.95 9.18 4.05
N LEU A 100 -3.39 9.95 3.07
CA LEU A 100 -3.21 11.41 3.07
C LEU A 100 -4.02 12.10 4.18
N GLU A 101 -5.20 11.57 4.52
CA GLU A 101 -6.08 12.12 5.54
C GLU A 101 -5.65 11.72 6.96
N HIS A 102 -5.25 10.47 7.15
CA HIS A 102 -5.08 9.87 8.48
C HIS A 102 -3.67 9.35 8.75
N GLY A 103 -2.82 9.22 7.73
CA GLY A 103 -1.51 8.60 7.86
C GLY A 103 -1.64 7.14 8.33
N ARG A 104 -0.89 6.77 9.37
CA ARG A 104 -0.99 5.45 10.01
C ARG A 104 -2.06 5.47 11.10
N THR A 105 -3.03 4.57 10.99
CA THR A 105 -4.12 4.40 11.96
C THR A 105 -3.72 3.47 13.12
N SER A 106 -4.54 3.45 14.18
CA SER A 106 -4.40 2.47 15.27
C SER A 106 -4.45 1.02 14.78
N ASP A 107 -5.27 0.75 13.76
CA ASP A 107 -5.38 -0.57 13.14
C ASP A 107 -4.10 -0.96 12.39
N SER A 108 -3.44 0.01 11.73
CA SER A 108 -2.12 -0.20 11.13
C SER A 108 -1.07 -0.55 12.18
N LEU A 109 -1.10 0.10 13.35
CA LEU A 109 -0.17 -0.21 14.45
C LEU A 109 -0.43 -1.61 15.02
N ARG A 110 -1.70 -2.00 15.18
CA ARG A 110 -2.09 -3.33 15.64
C ARG A 110 -1.66 -4.41 14.65
N ALA A 111 -1.86 -4.20 13.34
CA ALA A 111 -1.42 -5.15 12.32
C ALA A 111 0.10 -5.34 12.32
N GLN A 112 0.87 -4.25 12.49
CA GLN A 112 2.32 -4.32 12.63
C GLN A 112 2.76 -5.08 13.89
N GLN A 113 2.10 -4.83 15.03
CA GLN A 113 2.40 -5.55 16.26
C GLN A 113 2.13 -7.05 16.12
N ASN A 114 0.95 -7.42 15.59
CA ASN A 114 0.60 -8.82 15.37
C ASN A 114 1.63 -9.53 14.48
N ALA A 115 2.06 -8.92 13.37
CA ALA A 115 3.07 -9.51 12.50
C ALA A 115 4.44 -9.66 13.18
N ARG A 116 4.79 -8.77 14.11
CA ARG A 116 6.01 -8.91 14.92
C ARG A 116 5.89 -10.00 15.97
N ASP A 117 4.72 -10.13 16.60
CA ASP A 117 4.45 -11.20 17.57
C ASP A 117 4.45 -12.57 16.89
N ASP A 118 3.89 -12.68 15.69
CA ASP A 118 3.95 -13.89 14.86
C ASP A 118 5.39 -14.24 14.51
N ALA A 119 6.15 -13.27 13.99
CA ALA A 119 7.56 -13.48 13.65
C ALA A 119 8.43 -13.86 14.86
N PHE A 120 8.15 -13.28 16.04
CA PHE A 120 8.80 -13.66 17.27
C PHE A 120 8.55 -15.13 17.61
N ARG A 121 7.28 -15.57 17.52
CA ARG A 121 6.88 -16.96 17.80
C ARG A 121 7.54 -17.93 16.85
N ASP A 122 7.50 -17.64 15.55
CA ASP A 122 8.13 -18.48 14.51
C ASP A 122 9.64 -18.63 14.77
N MET A 123 10.35 -17.52 15.00
CA MET A 123 11.79 -17.55 15.29
C MET A 123 12.10 -18.27 16.62
N TYR A 124 11.28 -18.06 17.64
CA TYR A 124 11.43 -18.75 18.92
C TYR A 124 11.29 -20.27 18.72
N ASP A 125 10.26 -20.73 18.01
CA ASP A 125 10.01 -22.16 17.77
C ASP A 125 11.15 -22.78 16.93
N ASP A 126 11.63 -22.09 15.89
CA ASP A 126 12.80 -22.53 15.10
C ASP A 126 14.05 -22.70 15.97
N LEU A 127 14.30 -21.79 16.91
CA LEU A 127 15.43 -21.87 17.85
C LEU A 127 15.24 -23.01 18.86
N ARG A 128 14.01 -23.26 19.30
CA ARG A 128 13.67 -24.37 20.19
C ARG A 128 13.92 -25.72 19.51
N ASP A 129 13.57 -25.85 18.24
CA ASP A 129 13.80 -27.06 17.44
C ASP A 129 15.29 -27.31 17.16
N GLN A 130 16.09 -26.24 17.10
CA GLN A 130 17.56 -26.31 17.04
C GLN A 130 18.22 -26.66 18.38
N GLY A 131 17.44 -26.83 19.46
CA GLY A 131 17.92 -27.28 20.77
C GLY A 131 18.34 -26.15 21.71
N HIS A 132 18.12 -24.88 21.37
CA HIS A 132 18.39 -23.77 22.29
C HIS A 132 17.50 -23.84 23.53
N SER A 133 17.98 -23.39 24.68
CA SER A 133 17.17 -23.24 25.91
C SER A 133 16.02 -22.24 25.70
N LYS A 134 14.99 -22.25 26.56
CA LYS A 134 13.89 -21.27 26.45
C LYS A 134 14.40 -19.83 26.59
N ASP A 135 15.34 -19.62 27.50
CA ASP A 135 15.91 -18.30 27.77
C ASP A 135 16.78 -17.84 26.59
N ASP A 136 17.59 -18.74 26.01
CA ASP A 136 18.38 -18.42 24.82
C ASP A 136 17.50 -18.16 23.60
N ALA A 137 16.48 -19.00 23.37
CA ALA A 137 15.56 -18.81 22.25
C ALA A 137 14.82 -17.47 22.35
N THR A 138 14.35 -17.12 23.55
CA THR A 138 13.69 -15.83 23.82
C THR A 138 14.63 -14.66 23.55
N ARG A 139 15.87 -14.72 24.06
CA ARG A 139 16.86 -13.66 23.88
C ARG A 139 17.24 -13.48 22.41
N LEU A 140 17.59 -14.57 21.73
CA LEU A 140 18.01 -14.55 20.32
C LEU A 140 16.87 -14.12 19.38
N ALA A 141 15.63 -14.55 19.63
CA ALA A 141 14.47 -14.11 18.85
C ALA A 141 14.23 -12.59 19.00
N ASN A 142 14.37 -12.04 20.21
CA ASN A 142 14.27 -10.59 20.43
C ASN A 142 15.42 -9.82 19.75
N GLU A 143 16.67 -10.26 19.91
CA GLU A 143 17.84 -9.68 19.24
C GLU A 143 17.67 -9.67 17.72
N TRP A 144 17.16 -10.76 17.14
CA TRP A 144 16.83 -10.82 15.73
C TRP A 144 15.73 -9.81 15.36
N LEU A 145 14.62 -9.78 16.11
CA LEU A 145 13.45 -8.94 15.82
C LEU A 145 13.75 -7.44 15.90
N GLU A 146 14.78 -7.01 16.65
CA GLU A 146 15.28 -5.62 16.68
C GLU A 146 15.79 -5.16 15.31
N THR A 147 16.30 -6.08 14.49
CA THR A 147 16.78 -5.77 13.13
C THR A 147 15.65 -5.77 12.09
N GLN A 148 14.48 -6.28 12.46
CA GLN A 148 13.35 -6.49 11.55
C GLN A 148 12.31 -5.37 11.67
N ALA A 149 11.61 -5.07 10.57
CA ALA A 149 10.39 -4.27 10.54
C ALA A 149 9.24 -5.10 10.01
N ALA A 150 8.02 -4.86 10.52
CA ALA A 150 6.79 -5.33 9.87
C ALA A 150 6.65 -4.61 8.53
N LEU A 151 6.66 -5.38 7.44
CA LEU A 151 6.69 -4.85 6.09
C LEU A 151 5.26 -4.67 5.58
N HIS A 152 4.88 -3.43 5.27
CA HIS A 152 3.70 -3.20 4.45
C HIS A 152 3.96 -3.78 3.07
N ARG A 153 3.00 -4.55 2.53
CA ARG A 153 3.14 -5.15 1.21
C ARG A 153 3.34 -4.11 0.11
N LEU A 154 2.68 -2.96 0.25
CA LEU A 154 3.00 -1.69 -0.41
C LEU A 154 3.05 -0.60 0.67
N ASP A 155 4.04 0.28 0.61
CA ASP A 155 4.14 1.39 1.57
C ASP A 155 2.88 2.29 1.49
N GLY A 156 2.33 2.68 2.65
CA GLY A 156 1.16 3.57 2.70
C GLY A 156 1.37 4.90 1.97
N ILE A 157 2.62 5.43 1.96
CA ILE A 157 2.98 6.62 1.17
C ILE A 157 2.66 6.38 -0.30
N ALA A 158 2.89 5.18 -0.81
CA ALA A 158 2.67 4.81 -2.21
C ALA A 158 1.23 4.37 -2.53
N GLY A 159 0.31 4.46 -1.57
CA GLY A 159 -1.08 4.01 -1.73
C GLY A 159 -1.32 2.56 -1.33
N GLY A 160 -0.46 1.97 -0.50
CA GLY A 160 -0.71 0.64 0.07
C GLY A 160 -1.75 0.63 1.20
N ASN A 161 -2.44 -0.50 1.36
CA ASN A 161 -3.27 -0.73 2.55
C ASN A 161 -2.37 -0.82 3.78
N VAL A 162 -2.49 0.14 4.70
CA VAL A 162 -1.64 0.25 5.89
C VAL A 162 -1.83 -0.87 6.91
N THR A 163 -2.83 -1.74 6.72
CA THR A 163 -3.08 -2.95 7.52
C THR A 163 -2.61 -4.24 6.83
N ASP A 164 -2.27 -4.20 5.54
CA ASP A 164 -1.70 -5.36 4.82
C ASP A 164 -0.20 -5.47 5.10
N ILE A 165 0.12 -6.31 6.10
CA ILE A 165 1.48 -6.65 6.46
C ILE A 165 1.82 -8.00 5.85
N SER A 166 2.88 -8.05 5.04
CA SER A 166 3.26 -9.28 4.36
C SER A 166 3.97 -10.26 5.29
N ARG A 167 4.92 -9.75 6.09
CA ARG A 167 5.79 -10.43 7.06
C ARG A 167 6.77 -9.42 7.65
N VAL A 168 7.72 -9.88 8.45
CA VAL A 168 8.88 -9.05 8.83
C VAL A 168 10.05 -9.17 7.83
N GLY A 169 10.93 -8.16 7.82
CA GLY A 169 12.17 -8.17 7.05
C GLY A 169 13.12 -7.05 7.46
N ASP A 170 14.27 -6.91 6.78
CA ASP A 170 15.32 -5.96 7.16
C ASP A 170 14.75 -4.53 7.22
N SER A 171 14.79 -3.94 8.41
CA SER A 171 14.20 -2.64 8.72
C SER A 171 14.89 -1.48 7.98
N ARG A 172 16.20 -1.59 7.70
CA ARG A 172 16.98 -0.56 7.01
C ARG A 172 16.62 -0.53 5.52
N ILE A 173 16.40 -1.70 4.93
CA ILE A 173 15.90 -1.83 3.56
C ILE A 173 14.50 -1.22 3.46
N ASN A 174 13.59 -1.60 4.36
CA ASN A 174 12.23 -1.09 4.38
C ASN A 174 12.19 0.44 4.50
N SER A 175 12.95 0.99 5.45
CA SER A 175 13.07 2.45 5.64
C SER A 175 13.65 3.16 4.40
N SER A 176 14.63 2.55 3.74
CA SER A 176 15.21 3.09 2.50
C SER A 176 14.24 3.07 1.33
N LEU A 177 13.40 2.04 1.18
CA LEU A 177 12.34 2.02 0.17
C LEU A 177 11.24 3.03 0.49
N GLY A 178 10.77 3.05 1.74
CA GLY A 178 9.73 3.97 2.21
C GLY A 178 10.11 5.45 2.02
N SER A 179 11.34 5.83 2.36
CA SER A 179 11.82 7.20 2.14
C SER A 179 11.88 7.59 0.66
N GLN A 180 12.15 6.63 -0.23
CA GLN A 180 12.23 6.87 -1.67
C GLN A 180 10.87 7.13 -2.30
N TRP A 181 9.78 6.58 -1.78
CA TRP A 181 8.42 6.83 -2.27
C TRP A 181 8.03 8.30 -2.23
N ARG A 182 8.49 9.07 -1.23
CA ARG A 182 8.17 10.50 -1.10
C ARG A 182 8.50 11.31 -2.35
N SER A 183 9.54 10.92 -3.08
CA SER A 183 9.99 11.60 -4.31
C SER A 183 9.37 11.06 -5.60
N ARG A 184 8.50 10.05 -5.51
CA ARG A 184 7.88 9.33 -6.64
C ARG A 184 6.37 9.37 -6.62
N VAL A 185 5.76 9.37 -5.43
CA VAL A 185 4.30 9.31 -5.30
C VAL A 185 3.62 10.50 -5.98
N GLY A 186 4.24 11.68 -6.01
CA GLY A 186 3.70 12.83 -6.75
C GLY A 186 3.58 12.57 -8.25
N ASP A 187 4.50 11.81 -8.85
CA ASP A 187 4.41 11.41 -10.27
C ASP A 187 3.23 10.45 -10.49
N ILE A 188 2.96 9.56 -9.52
CA ILE A 188 1.80 8.64 -9.53
C ILE A 188 0.48 9.41 -9.37
N ASP A 189 0.39 10.25 -8.34
CA ASP A 189 -0.80 11.07 -8.05
C ASP A 189 -1.18 11.89 -9.29
N ALA A 190 -0.21 12.57 -9.92
CA ALA A 190 -0.43 13.37 -11.11
C ALA A 190 -0.90 12.54 -12.32
N ALA A 191 -0.25 11.40 -12.59
CA ALA A 191 -0.62 10.55 -13.72
C ALA A 191 -2.02 9.95 -13.58
N VAL A 192 -2.40 9.53 -12.36
CA VAL A 192 -3.75 9.03 -12.06
C VAL A 192 -4.79 10.14 -12.23
N ILE A 193 -4.56 11.34 -11.69
CA ILE A 193 -5.47 12.48 -11.84
C ILE A 193 -5.68 12.80 -13.32
N ASP A 194 -4.60 12.88 -14.10
CA ASP A 194 -4.64 13.16 -15.53
C ASP A 194 -5.43 12.08 -16.29
N PHE A 195 -5.17 10.80 -15.99
CA PHE A 195 -5.86 9.67 -16.61
C PHE A 195 -7.37 9.74 -16.37
N LEU A 196 -7.81 9.92 -15.13
CA LEU A 196 -9.23 9.96 -14.76
C LEU A 196 -9.96 11.17 -15.34
N ASN A 197 -9.28 12.32 -15.44
CA ASN A 197 -9.83 13.49 -16.10
C ASN A 197 -10.06 13.29 -17.61
N ARG A 198 -9.22 12.48 -18.26
CA ARG A 198 -9.34 12.16 -19.69
C ARG A 198 -10.27 10.99 -19.97
N ASN A 199 -10.49 10.12 -18.99
CA ASN A 199 -11.30 8.91 -19.11
C ASN A 199 -12.41 8.89 -18.05
N PRO A 200 -13.39 9.82 -18.11
CA PRO A 200 -14.54 9.79 -17.20
C PRO A 200 -15.32 8.49 -17.37
N GLY A 201 -15.79 7.90 -16.27
CA GLY A 201 -16.56 6.66 -16.29
C GLY A 201 -15.77 5.37 -16.52
N VAL A 202 -14.43 5.44 -16.52
CA VAL A 202 -13.57 4.26 -16.65
C VAL A 202 -13.82 3.25 -15.51
N ASP A 203 -13.76 1.96 -15.82
CA ASP A 203 -13.85 0.91 -14.81
C ASP A 203 -12.57 0.86 -13.98
N LEU A 204 -12.65 1.42 -12.77
CA LEU A 204 -11.52 1.52 -11.84
C LEU A 204 -11.12 0.20 -11.19
N ASP A 205 -12.01 -0.79 -11.18
CA ASP A 205 -11.73 -2.12 -10.63
C ASP A 205 -10.93 -2.97 -11.63
N ASN A 206 -11.08 -2.70 -12.93
CA ASN A 206 -10.34 -3.33 -14.01
C ASN A 206 -9.29 -2.40 -14.65
N THR A 207 -8.96 -1.30 -13.97
CA THR A 207 -7.87 -0.41 -14.35
C THR A 207 -6.70 -0.56 -13.38
N PHE A 208 -5.48 -0.64 -13.90
CA PHE A 208 -4.28 -0.87 -13.10
C PHE A 208 -3.19 0.17 -13.37
N ILE A 209 -2.36 0.46 -12.36
CA ILE A 209 -1.17 1.29 -12.54
C ILE A 209 -0.10 0.44 -13.23
N ASN A 210 0.43 0.93 -14.35
CA ASN A 210 1.57 0.34 -15.04
C ASN A 210 2.80 1.23 -14.84
N VAL A 211 3.82 0.73 -14.15
CA VAL A 211 4.99 1.56 -13.83
C VAL A 211 6.06 1.46 -14.91
N VAL A 212 6.43 2.62 -15.46
CA VAL A 212 7.54 2.78 -16.40
C VAL A 212 8.70 3.47 -15.70
N LEU A 213 9.88 2.84 -15.68
CA LEU A 213 11.04 3.42 -15.02
C LEU A 213 11.79 4.39 -15.95
N ARG A 214 12.01 5.62 -15.47
CA ARG A 214 12.86 6.63 -16.13
C ARG A 214 14.18 6.87 -15.40
#